data_AF-A0A930XU12-F1
#
_entry.id   AF-A0A930XU12-F1
#
_cell.length_a   1.000
_cell.length_b   1.000
_cell.length_c   1.000
_cell.angle_alpha   90.00
_cell.angle_beta   90.00
_cell.angle_gamma   90.00
#
_symmetry.space_group_name_H-M   'P 1'
#
loop_
_entity.id
_entity.type
_entity.pdbx_description
1 polymer ?
#
loop_
_entity_poly.entity_id
_entity_poly.type
_entity_poly.pdbx_seq_one_letter_code
_entity_poly.pdbx_strand_id
1 'polypeptide(L)' 'MKTKMKLMTALKIWVAIYPSITLCLYLLSKSTLVLPLYIKTLFLTLILVPWVVFVGVPFIDFIMRQFSTAIDKK' A
#
# COMPACT_ATOMS: atom_id res chain seq x y z
N MET A 1 -14.76 16.99 11.15
CA MET A 1 -14.18 16.67 9.82
C MET A 1 -15.22 15.92 9.00
N LYS A 2 -15.57 16.41 7.80
CA LYS A 2 -16.59 15.80 6.93
C LYS A 2 -16.25 14.33 6.66
N THR A 3 -17.17 13.41 6.92
CA THR A 3 -17.01 11.95 6.76
C THR A 3 -16.40 11.54 5.41
N LYS A 4 -16.74 12.28 4.34
CA LYS A 4 -16.19 12.12 2.99
C LYS A 4 -14.66 12.18 2.95
N MET A 5 -14.03 13.09 3.72
CA MET A 5 -12.57 13.21 3.77
C MET A 5 -11.92 12.00 4.43
N LYS A 6 -12.51 11.51 5.54
CA LYS A 6 -12.01 10.32 6.23
C LYS A 6 -12.10 9.07 5.35
N LEU A 7 -13.22 8.91 4.62
CA LEU A 7 -13.42 7.79 3.71
C LEU A 7 -12.40 7.79 2.58
N MET A 8 -12.13 8.96 1.98
CA MET A 8 -11.13 9.08 0.91
C MET A 8 -9.73 8.71 1.41
N THR A 9 -9.33 9.19 2.59
CA THR A 9 -8.03 8.82 3.19
C THR A 9 -7.94 7.31 3.47
N ALA A 10 -9.00 6.71 4.02
CA ALA A 10 -9.04 5.28 4.28
C ALA A 10 -8.91 4.47 2.98
N LEU A 11 -9.58 4.90 1.90
CA LEU A 11 -9.53 4.22 0.61
C LEU A 11 -8.13 4.31 -0.04
N LYS A 12 -7.46 5.46 0.06
CA LYS A 12 -6.07 5.63 -0.41
C LYS A 12 -5.12 4.65 0.28
N ILE A 13 -5.22 4.57 1.60
CA ILE A 13 -4.42 3.64 2.41
C ILE A 13 -4.75 2.19 2.03
N TRP A 14 -6.03 1.86 1.86
CA TRP A 14 -6.49 0.53 1.45
C TRP A 14 -5.90 0.09 0.11
N VAL A 15 -5.96 0.97 -0.91
CA VAL A 15 -5.38 0.71 -2.24
C VAL A 15 -3.86 0.58 -2.20
N ALA A 16 -3.17 1.29 -1.30
CA ALA A 16 -1.73 1.12 -1.13
C ALA A 16 -1.36 -0.21 -0.44
N ILE A 17 -2.14 -0.63 0.57
CA ILE A 17 -1.81 -1.78 1.42
C ILE A 17 -2.05 -3.11 0.72
N TYR A 18 -3.25 -3.36 0.18
CA TYR A 18 -3.63 -4.71 -0.29
C TYR A 18 -2.77 -5.24 -1.45
N PRO A 19 -2.47 -4.44 -2.49
CA PRO A 19 -1.54 -4.85 -3.55
C PRO A 19 -0.13 -5.08 -3.01
N SER A 20 0.34 -4.22 -2.08
CA SER A 20 1.67 -4.36 -1.47
C SER A 20 1.79 -5.62 -0.63
N ILE A 21 0.76 -5.97 0.15
CA ILE A 21 0.70 -7.24 0.90
C ILE A 21 0.78 -8.41 -0.07
N THR A 22 -0.05 -8.39 -1.11
CA THR A 22 -0.11 -9.48 -2.10
C THR A 22 1.24 -9.67 -2.78
N LEU A 23 1.91 -8.58 -3.17
CA LEU A 23 3.24 -8.62 -3.78
C LEU A 23 4.29 -9.16 -2.80
N CYS A 24 4.33 -8.66 -1.57
CA CYS A 24 5.28 -9.13 -0.57
C CYS A 24 5.07 -10.60 -0.22
N LEU A 25 3.82 -11.05 -0.09
CA LEU A 25 3.46 -12.45 0.13
C LEU A 25 3.87 -13.32 -1.06
N TYR A 26 3.65 -12.87 -2.29
CA TYR A 26 4.08 -13.59 -3.48
C TYR A 26 5.61 -13.78 -3.52
N LEU A 27 6.36 -12.73 -3.18
CA LEU A 27 7.82 -12.79 -3.10
C LEU A 27 8.30 -13.70 -1.96
N LEU A 28 7.71 -13.59 -0.76
CA LEU A 28 8.03 -14.47 0.38
C LEU A 28 7.62 -15.93 0.13
N SER A 29 6.55 -16.17 -0.62
CA SER A 29 6.07 -17.52 -0.96
C SER A 29 6.99 -18.23 -1.94
N LYS A 30 7.75 -17.49 -2.77
CA LYS A 30 8.78 -18.06 -3.65
C LYS A 30 10.10 -18.36 -2.93
N SER A 31 10.25 -17.94 -1.68
CA SER A 31 11.44 -18.29 -0.89
C SER A 31 11.48 -19.79 -0.62
N THR A 32 12.58 -20.44 -0.98
CA THR A 32 12.83 -21.87 -0.74
C THR A 32 13.01 -22.20 0.74
N LEU A 33 13.11 -21.18 1.59
CA LEU A 33 13.20 -21.33 3.03
C LEU A 33 11.82 -21.65 3.63
N VAL A 34 11.70 -22.80 4.28
CA VAL A 34 10.50 -23.18 5.04
C VAL A 34 10.53 -22.45 6.39
N LEU A 35 10.19 -21.16 6.38
CA LEU A 35 10.05 -20.38 7.61
C LEU A 35 8.68 -20.63 8.27
N PRO A 36 8.62 -20.71 9.62
CA PRO A 36 7.36 -20.68 10.35
C PRO A 36 6.53 -19.44 10.02
N LEU A 37 5.20 -19.57 10.09
CA LEU A 37 4.27 -18.50 9.72
C LEU A 37 4.56 -17.17 10.42
N TYR A 38 4.83 -17.21 11.73
CA TYR A 38 5.07 -15.99 12.52
C TYR A 38 6.32 -15.23 12.08
N ILE A 39 7.38 -15.93 11.64
CA ILE A 39 8.60 -15.29 11.11
C ILE A 39 8.33 -14.70 9.72
N LYS A 40 7.61 -15.40 8.84
CA LYS A 40 7.20 -14.86 7.53
C LYS A 40 6.39 -13.57 7.71
N THR A 41 5.46 -13.57 8.67
CA THR A 41 4.66 -12.39 8.99
C THR A 41 5.53 -11.25 9.54
N LEU A 42 6.54 -11.54 10.36
CA LEU A 42 7.48 -10.52 10.84
C LEU A 42 8.25 -9.85 9.69
N PHE A 43 8.78 -10.63 8.75
CA PHE A 43 9.46 -10.09 7.58
C PHE A 43 8.50 -9.30 6.69
N LEU A 44 7.28 -9.82 6.48
CA LEU A 44 6.24 -9.13 5.75
C LEU A 44 5.97 -7.75 6.36
N THR A 45 5.74 -7.64 7.66
CA THR A 45 5.41 -6.36 8.30
C THR A 45 6.59 -5.39 8.35
N LEU A 46 7.81 -5.90 8.58
CA LEU A 46 9.04 -5.09 8.56
C LEU A 46 9.28 -4.43 7.20
N ILE A 47 8.91 -5.09 6.10
CA ILE A 47 9.02 -4.53 4.75
C ILE A 47 7.81 -3.67 4.42
N LEU A 48 6.61 -4.20 4.66
CA LEU A 48 5.35 -3.61 4.22
C LEU A 48 5.07 -2.27 4.90
N VAL A 49 5.27 -2.16 6.21
CA VAL A 49 4.92 -0.95 6.96
C VAL A 49 5.72 0.27 6.46
N PRO A 50 7.08 0.25 6.45
CA PRO A 50 7.84 1.38 5.92
C PRO A 50 7.55 1.61 4.44
N TRP A 51 7.36 0.54 3.64
CA TRP A 51 7.00 0.67 2.23
C TRP A 51 5.71 1.47 2.04
N VAL A 52 4.63 1.11 2.74
CA VAL A 52 3.34 1.79 2.60
C VAL A 52 3.41 3.23 3.10
N VAL A 53 4.10 3.48 4.23
CA VAL A 53 4.18 4.80 4.84
C VAL A 53 5.00 5.77 3.99
N PHE A 54 6.17 5.36 3.51
CA PHE A 54 7.11 6.25 2.82
C PHE A 54 6.94 6.26 1.30
N VAL A 55 6.40 5.19 0.71
CA VAL A 55 6.26 5.06 -0.74
C VAL A 55 4.81 4.89 -1.16
N GLY A 56 4.11 3.88 -0.62
CA GLY A 56 2.77 3.51 -1.08
C GLY A 56 1.74 4.64 -0.99
N VAL A 57 1.54 5.22 0.20
CA VAL A 57 0.57 6.30 0.41
C VAL A 57 0.96 7.58 -0.36
N PRO A 58 2.23 8.07 -0.28
CA PRO A 58 2.65 9.24 -1.07
C PRO A 58 2.51 9.04 -2.59
N PHE A 59 2.75 7.83 -3.09
CA PHE A 59 2.60 7.50 -4.52
C PHE A 59 1.14 7.54 -4.97
N ILE A 60 0.21 6.96 -4.19
CA ILE A 60 -1.22 7.06 -4.49
C ILE A 60 -1.69 8.52 -4.45
N ASP A 61 -1.22 9.30 -3.47
CA ASP A 61 -1.51 10.74 -3.41
C ASP A 61 -1.00 11.49 -4.64
N PHE A 62 0.22 11.17 -5.12
CA PHE A 62 0.77 11.75 -6.34
C PHE A 62 -0.10 11.42 -7.56
N ILE A 63 -0.44 10.15 -7.75
CA ILE A 63 -1.29 9.69 -8.85
C ILE A 63 -2.64 10.43 -8.85
N MET A 64 -3.29 10.52 -7.69
CA MET A 64 -4.59 11.19 -7.60
C MET A 64 -4.50 12.68 -7.92
N ARG A 65 -3.41 13.36 -7.54
CA ARG A 65 -3.17 14.75 -7.93
C ARG A 65 -3.05 14.90 -9.44
N GLN A 66 -2.29 14.02 -10.10
CA GLN A 66 -2.15 14.04 -11.56
C GLN A 66 -3.49 13.86 -12.27
N PHE A 67 -4.32 12.92 -11.82
CA PHE A 67 -5.66 12.71 -12.39
C PHE A 67 -6.59 13.90 -12.16
N SER A 68 -6.52 14.56 -11.01
CA SER A 68 -7.33 15.75 -10.73
C SER A 68 -6.97 16.92 -11.65
N THR A 69 -5.67 17.12 -11.92
CA THR A 69 -5.20 18.16 -12.86
C THR A 69 -5.51 17.83 -14.31
N ALA A 70 -5.54 16.54 -14.68
CA ALA A 70 -5.92 16.11 -16.02
C ALA A 70 -7.41 16.34 -16.33
N ILE A 71 -8.29 16.27 -15.33
CA ILE A 71 -9.73 16.53 -15.49
C ILE A 71 -10.03 18.03 -15.67
N ASP A 72 -9.27 18.92 -15.02
CA ASP A 72 -9.46 20.38 -15.10
C ASP A 72 -8.99 20.98 -16.45
N LYS A 73 -8.14 20.26 -17.20
CA LYS A 73 -7.63 20.67 -18.51
C LYS A 73 -8.52 20.29 -19.70
N LYS A 74 -9.65 19.62 -19.49
CA LYS A 74 -10.56 19.15 -20.55
C LYS A 74 -11.89 19.87 -20.48
#